data_AF-I3Z9C2-F1
#
_entry.id   AF-I3Z9C2-F1
#
_cell.length_a   1.000
_cell.length_b   1.000
_cell.length_c   1.000
_cell.angle_alpha   90.00
_cell.angle_beta   90.00
_cell.angle_gamma   90.00
#
_symmetry.space_group_name_H-M   'P 1'
#
loop_
_entity.id
_entity.type
_entity.pdbx_description
1 polymer ?
#
loop_
_entity_poly.entity_id
_entity_poly.type
_entity_poly.pdbx_seq_one_letter_code
_entity_poly.pdbx_strand_id
1 'polypeptide(L)'
;MKNLPKKNIFKVPENYFENLSDQILEKNSSKKSKMIILRNMAAAAVVLLSVALFVFRQEVNPNENIQTSISEDINLYINAGYWGAEEMLYLADDPNLILDQIITEEWGNYNVNELEYEEDIWY
;
A
#
# COMPACT_ATOMS: atom_id res chain seq x y z
N MET A 1 30.71 -30.15 -22.92
CA MET A 1 30.32 -28.73 -22.98
C MET A 1 29.85 -28.42 -24.40
N LYS A 2 28.54 -28.17 -24.60
CA LYS A 2 27.96 -27.89 -25.93
C LYS A 2 28.29 -26.44 -26.33
N ASN A 3 28.91 -26.27 -27.49
CA ASN A 3 29.25 -24.96 -28.07
C ASN A 3 27.97 -24.19 -28.40
N LEU A 4 27.71 -23.09 -27.68
CA LEU A 4 26.65 -22.13 -28.03
C LEU A 4 27.06 -21.42 -29.33
N PRO A 5 26.21 -21.40 -30.38
CA PRO A 5 26.54 -20.69 -31.61
C PRO A 5 26.70 -19.20 -31.31
N LYS A 6 27.85 -18.62 -31.66
CA LYS A 6 28.16 -17.18 -31.57
C LYS A 6 27.35 -16.35 -32.58
N LYS A 7 26.06 -16.64 -32.75
CA LYS A 7 25.15 -15.81 -33.51
C LYS A 7 24.83 -14.61 -32.62
N ASN A 8 25.16 -13.41 -33.09
CA ASN A 8 24.89 -12.18 -32.37
C ASN A 8 23.37 -11.99 -32.25
N ILE A 9 22.80 -12.43 -31.12
CA ILE A 9 21.37 -12.34 -30.80
C ILE A 9 20.93 -10.92 -30.44
N PHE A 10 21.88 -10.01 -30.26
CA PHE A 10 21.66 -8.60 -29.93
C PHE A 10 21.75 -7.69 -31.16
N LYS A 11 21.48 -8.21 -32.36
CA LYS A 11 21.43 -7.39 -33.58
C LYS A 11 20.04 -6.78 -33.71
N VAL A 12 19.97 -5.45 -33.64
CA VAL A 12 18.73 -4.72 -33.94
C VAL A 12 18.33 -4.95 -35.41
N PRO A 13 17.02 -5.11 -35.71
CA PRO A 13 16.54 -5.18 -37.08
C PRO A 13 16.88 -3.90 -37.85
N GLU A 14 17.16 -4.06 -39.15
CA GLU A 14 17.39 -2.93 -40.04
C GLU A 14 16.14 -2.05 -40.11
N ASN A 15 16.32 -0.73 -40.01
CA ASN A 15 15.26 0.29 -40.05
C ASN A 15 14.19 0.16 -38.95
N TYR A 16 14.49 -0.52 -37.82
CA TYR A 16 13.57 -0.60 -36.67
C TYR A 16 13.23 0.78 -36.12
N PHE A 17 14.24 1.61 -35.87
CA PHE A 17 14.05 2.94 -35.29
C PHE A 17 13.50 3.95 -36.29
N GLU A 18 13.73 3.75 -37.60
CA GLU A 18 13.21 4.61 -38.66
C GLU A 18 11.69 4.46 -38.78
N ASN A 19 11.20 3.22 -38.76
CA ASN A 19 9.76 2.94 -38.90
C ASN A 19 8.98 3.04 -37.58
N LEU A 20 9.65 3.04 -36.43
CA LEU A 20 9.01 3.05 -35.11
C LEU A 20 8.13 4.28 -34.89
N SER A 21 8.62 5.46 -35.28
CA SER A 21 7.88 6.72 -35.13
C SER A 21 6.58 6.69 -35.92
N ASP A 22 6.62 6.24 -37.17
CA ASP A 22 5.45 6.14 -38.03
C ASP A 22 4.44 5.11 -37.51
N GLN A 23 4.91 3.96 -37.03
CA GLN A 23 4.07 2.92 -36.43
C GLN A 23 3.35 3.39 -35.15
N ILE A 24 4.02 4.18 -34.32
CA ILE A 24 3.41 4.75 -33.10
C ILE A 24 2.33 5.78 -33.46
N LEU A 25 2.58 6.62 -34.47
CA LEU A 25 1.63 7.63 -34.93
C LEU A 25 0.40 6.99 -35.58
N GLU A 26 0.58 5.95 -36.40
CA GLU A 26 -0.51 5.19 -37.03
C GLU A 26 -1.39 4.49 -36.00
N LYS A 27 -0.78 3.89 -34.96
CA LYS A 27 -1.51 3.22 -33.87
C LYS A 27 -2.39 4.19 -33.06
N ASN A 28 -2.02 5.46 -32.96
CA ASN A 28 -2.75 6.46 -32.16
C ASN A 28 -3.74 7.30 -32.97
N SER A 29 -3.61 7.39 -34.29
CA SER A 29 -4.44 8.27 -35.14
C SER A 29 -5.83 7.70 -35.47
N SER A 30 -6.07 6.41 -35.25
CA SER A 30 -7.32 5.73 -35.63
C SER A 30 -8.42 5.76 -34.58
N LYS A 31 -8.18 6.27 -33.37
CA LYS A 31 -9.21 6.38 -32.32
C LYS A 31 -10.04 7.65 -32.51
N LYS A 32 -10.90 7.65 -33.54
CA LYS A 32 -11.92 8.69 -33.75
C LYS A 32 -12.87 8.67 -32.55
N SER A 33 -12.61 9.49 -31.54
CA SER A 33 -13.53 9.67 -30.41
C SER A 33 -14.83 10.24 -30.95
N LYS A 34 -15.94 9.50 -30.79
CA LYS A 34 -17.27 10.05 -31.03
C LYS A 34 -17.54 11.08 -29.93
N MET A 35 -17.25 12.35 -30.22
CA MET A 35 -17.56 13.45 -29.33
C MET A 35 -19.08 13.63 -29.34
N ILE A 36 -19.75 13.18 -28.27
CA ILE A 36 -21.18 13.44 -28.07
C ILE A 36 -21.27 14.84 -27.47
N ILE A 37 -21.61 15.82 -28.30
CA ILE A 37 -21.75 17.22 -27.85
C ILE A 37 -23.14 17.40 -27.26
N LEU A 38 -23.29 17.13 -25.96
CA LEU A 38 -24.57 17.28 -25.27
C LEU A 38 -24.75 18.70 -24.70
N ARG A 39 -24.76 19.70 -25.59
CA ARG A 39 -24.70 21.12 -25.21
C ARG A 39 -25.97 21.64 -24.51
N ASN A 40 -27.10 20.95 -24.69
CA ASN A 40 -28.41 21.41 -24.23
C ASN A 40 -28.92 20.68 -22.96
N MET A 41 -28.16 19.71 -22.44
CA MET A 41 -28.53 18.98 -21.21
C MET A 41 -27.71 19.41 -19.99
N ALA A 42 -26.88 20.44 -20.13
CA ALA A 42 -26.08 20.97 -19.04
C ALA A 42 -26.96 21.50 -17.89
N ALA A 43 -28.03 22.25 -18.19
CA ALA A 43 -28.89 22.84 -17.16
C ALA A 43 -29.61 21.77 -16.31
N ALA A 44 -30.22 20.77 -16.95
CA ALA A 44 -30.91 19.69 -16.22
C ALA A 44 -29.92 18.81 -15.43
N ALA A 45 -28.75 18.51 -15.99
CA ALA A 45 -27.72 17.74 -15.29
C ALA A 45 -27.15 18.50 -14.08
N VAL A 46 -26.99 19.83 -14.17
CA VAL A 46 -26.55 20.67 -13.04
C VAL A 46 -27.58 20.66 -11.91
N VAL A 47 -28.88 20.68 -12.23
CA VAL A 47 -29.94 20.60 -11.22
C VAL A 47 -30.00 19.21 -10.57
N LEU A 48 -29.84 18.14 -11.33
CA LEU A 48 -29.80 16.79 -10.77
C LEU A 48 -28.55 16.55 -9.91
N LEU A 49 -27.39 17.04 -10.35
CA LEU A 49 -26.14 16.97 -9.58
C LEU A 49 -26.21 17.82 -8.30
N SER A 50 -26.82 19.01 -8.34
CA SER A 50 -26.95 19.85 -7.16
C SER A 50 -27.87 19.24 -6.13
N VAL A 51 -29.01 18.67 -6.54
CA VAL A 51 -29.93 17.94 -5.65
C VAL A 51 -29.27 16.69 -5.08
N ALA A 52 -28.57 15.91 -5.92
CA ALA A 52 -27.85 14.73 -5.46
C ALA A 52 -26.78 15.09 -4.42
N LEU A 53 -25.91 16.08 -4.70
CA LEU A 53 -24.89 16.53 -3.75
C LEU A 53 -25.51 17.11 -2.46
N PHE A 54 -26.68 17.74 -2.56
CA PHE A 54 -27.40 18.25 -1.40
C PHE A 54 -27.96 17.12 -0.51
N VAL A 55 -28.53 16.07 -1.10
CA VAL A 55 -29.02 14.88 -0.37
C VAL A 55 -27.88 14.08 0.23
N PHE A 56 -26.75 13.96 -0.48
CA PHE A 56 -25.54 13.29 -0.01
C PHE A 56 -24.61 14.22 0.78
N ARG A 57 -25.10 15.35 1.31
CA ARG A 57 -24.30 16.21 2.19
C ARG A 57 -23.89 15.42 3.42
N GLN A 58 -22.67 14.90 3.40
CA GLN A 58 -22.02 14.39 4.60
C GLN A 58 -21.84 15.57 5.55
N GLU A 59 -22.44 15.47 6.73
CA GLU A 59 -22.07 16.30 7.86
C GLU A 59 -20.67 15.86 8.28
N VAL A 60 -19.65 16.51 7.69
CA VAL A 60 -18.29 16.40 8.20
C VAL A 60 -18.31 17.11 9.54
N ASN A 61 -18.56 16.35 10.60
CA ASN A 61 -18.52 16.85 11.95
C ASN A 61 -17.08 17.29 12.22
N PRO A 62 -16.80 18.60 12.38
CA PRO A 62 -15.44 19.07 12.63
C PRO A 62 -14.92 18.62 14.01
N ASN A 63 -15.78 17.97 14.81
CA ASN A 63 -15.48 17.38 16.10
C ASN A 63 -15.20 15.87 16.02
N GLU A 64 -15.19 15.25 14.83
CA GLU A 64 -14.60 13.91 14.72
C GLU A 64 -13.14 14.03 15.09
N ASN A 65 -12.84 13.57 16.29
CA ASN A 65 -11.52 13.58 16.85
C ASN A 65 -10.69 12.67 15.96
N ILE A 66 -9.88 13.27 15.07
CA ILE A 66 -9.03 12.58 14.10
C ILE A 66 -8.16 11.51 14.78
N GLN A 67 -7.88 11.69 16.08
CA GLN A 67 -7.18 10.72 16.90
C GLN A 67 -7.96 9.41 17.07
N THR A 68 -9.28 9.45 17.16
CA THR A 68 -10.12 8.26 17.33
C THR A 68 -10.14 7.40 16.06
N SER A 69 -10.25 8.02 14.88
CA SER A 69 -10.22 7.29 13.60
C SER A 69 -8.83 6.72 13.30
N ILE A 70 -7.78 7.49 13.56
CA ILE A 70 -6.39 7.00 13.42
C ILE A 70 -6.12 5.84 14.38
N SER A 71 -6.58 5.93 15.62
CA SER A 71 -6.40 4.83 16.59
C SER A 71 -7.16 3.57 16.19
N GLU A 72 -8.36 3.70 15.61
CA GLU A 72 -9.15 2.57 15.13
C GLU A 72 -8.47 1.87 13.96
N ASP A 73 -7.94 2.62 13.00
CA ASP A 73 -7.17 2.10 11.86
C ASP A 73 -5.90 1.38 12.34
N ILE A 74 -5.15 1.97 13.27
CA ILE A 74 -3.93 1.35 13.85
C ILE A 74 -4.25 -0.02 14.46
N ASN A 75 -5.32 -0.09 15.27
CA ASN A 75 -5.75 -1.36 15.87
C ASN A 75 -6.19 -2.39 14.81
N LEU A 76 -6.82 -1.96 13.71
CA LEU A 76 -7.20 -2.84 12.61
C LEU A 76 -5.98 -3.49 11.95
N TYR A 77 -4.94 -2.70 11.63
CA TYR A 77 -3.71 -3.22 10.99
C TYR A 77 -2.93 -4.16 11.91
N ILE A 78 -2.89 -3.86 13.20
CA ILE A 78 -2.31 -4.74 14.24
C ILE A 78 -3.06 -6.08 14.28
N ASN A 79 -4.38 -6.05 14.41
CA ASN A 79 -5.19 -7.28 14.52
C ASN A 79 -5.22 -8.11 13.23
N ALA A 80 -5.10 -7.46 12.08
CA ALA A 80 -5.00 -8.14 10.78
C ALA A 80 -3.62 -8.78 10.56
N GLY A 81 -2.65 -8.58 11.47
CA GLY A 81 -1.30 -9.14 11.39
C GLY A 81 -0.44 -8.49 10.30
N TYR A 82 -0.81 -7.30 9.83
CA TYR A 82 0.00 -6.55 8.88
C TYR A 82 1.18 -5.85 9.54
N TRP A 83 1.06 -5.53 10.84
CA TRP A 83 2.16 -4.99 11.63
C TRP A 83 2.73 -6.09 12.53
N GLY A 84 4.02 -6.33 12.40
CA GLY A 84 4.79 -7.19 13.31
C GLY A 84 5.10 -6.48 14.63
N ALA A 85 5.54 -7.24 15.63
CA ALA A 85 5.95 -6.71 16.93
C ALA A 85 7.07 -5.66 16.79
N GLU A 86 8.00 -5.89 15.87
CA GLU A 86 9.09 -4.97 15.56
C GLU A 86 8.60 -3.63 14.99
N GLU A 87 7.62 -3.66 14.09
CA GLU A 87 7.07 -2.46 13.44
C GLU A 87 6.23 -1.65 14.42
N MET A 88 5.48 -2.33 15.30
CA MET A 88 4.76 -1.67 16.40
C MET A 88 5.72 -0.93 17.33
N LEU A 89 6.89 -1.50 17.64
CA LEU A 89 7.90 -0.85 18.48
C LEU A 89 8.53 0.38 17.81
N TYR A 90 8.73 0.38 16.50
CA TYR A 90 9.28 1.56 15.81
C TYR A 90 8.30 2.73 15.73
N LEU A 91 6.99 2.44 15.74
CA LEU A 91 5.95 3.45 15.54
C LEU A 91 5.27 3.89 16.84
N ALA A 92 5.39 3.11 17.91
CA ALA A 92 4.81 3.43 19.21
C ALA A 92 5.40 4.71 19.80
N ASP A 93 4.54 5.54 20.40
CA ASP A 93 4.97 6.73 21.15
C ASP A 93 5.86 6.37 22.35
N ASP A 94 5.60 5.20 22.98
CA ASP A 94 6.43 4.63 24.04
C ASP A 94 6.72 3.15 23.77
N PRO A 95 7.86 2.81 23.13
CA PRO A 95 8.20 1.44 22.78
C PRO A 95 8.52 0.56 23.99
N ASN A 96 8.96 1.13 25.12
CA ASN A 96 9.35 0.34 26.28
C ASN A 96 8.13 -0.32 26.95
N LEU A 97 6.98 0.37 26.95
CA LEU A 97 5.74 -0.20 27.49
C LEU A 97 5.24 -1.37 26.65
N ILE A 98 5.27 -1.22 25.33
CA ILE A 98 4.87 -2.29 24.40
C ILE A 98 5.82 -3.47 24.49
N LEU A 99 7.13 -3.21 24.60
CA LEU A 99 8.14 -4.25 24.75
C LEU A 99 7.95 -5.04 26.05
N ASP A 100 7.68 -4.37 27.18
CA ASP A 100 7.42 -5.03 28.46
C ASP A 100 6.15 -5.90 28.41
N GLN A 101 5.10 -5.42 27.75
CA GLN A 101 3.89 -6.19 27.52
C GLN A 101 4.17 -7.45 26.68
N ILE A 102 4.90 -7.32 25.57
CA ILE A 102 5.28 -8.46 24.71
C ILE A 102 6.11 -9.48 25.50
N ILE A 103 7.11 -9.02 26.26
CA ILE A 103 7.94 -9.89 27.09
C ILE A 103 7.08 -10.59 28.15
N THR A 104 6.13 -9.91 28.78
CA THR A 104 5.26 -10.51 29.78
C THR A 104 4.29 -11.53 29.17
N GLU A 105 3.75 -11.27 27.98
CA GLU A 105 2.86 -12.19 27.28
C GLU A 105 3.58 -13.46 26.82
N GLU A 106 4.79 -13.32 26.27
CA GLU A 106 5.60 -14.44 25.75
C GLU A 106 6.40 -15.15 26.84
N TRP A 107 6.95 -14.40 27.79
CA TRP A 107 7.91 -14.87 28.79
C TRP A 107 7.45 -14.72 30.25
N GLY A 108 6.32 -14.08 30.53
CA GLY A 108 5.89 -13.77 31.90
C GLY A 108 5.52 -14.98 32.76
N ASN A 109 5.27 -16.13 32.14
CA ASN A 109 5.07 -17.41 32.84
C ASN A 109 6.37 -18.19 33.10
N TYR A 110 7.52 -17.75 32.57
CA TYR A 110 8.80 -18.38 32.88
C TYR A 110 9.25 -17.92 34.27
N ASN A 111 9.15 -18.84 35.23
CA ASN A 111 9.67 -18.61 36.56
C ASN A 111 11.21 -18.59 36.48
N VAL A 112 11.80 -17.40 36.56
CA VAL A 112 13.27 -17.16 36.46
C VAL A 112 14.07 -17.91 37.54
N ASN A 113 13.39 -18.54 38.52
CA ASN A 113 14.01 -19.37 39.55
C ASN A 113 14.48 -20.77 39.08
N GLU A 114 14.29 -21.13 37.81
CA GLU A 114 14.72 -22.44 37.25
C GLU A 114 15.89 -22.35 36.26
N LEU A 115 16.62 -21.23 36.25
CA LEU A 115 17.98 -21.20 35.72
C LEU A 115 18.94 -21.43 36.88
N GLU A 116 18.96 -22.68 37.36
CA GLU A 116 20.04 -23.19 38.19
C GLU A 116 21.33 -23.01 37.38
N TYR A 117 22.15 -22.03 37.77
CA TYR A 117 23.52 -21.93 37.32
C TYR A 117 24.19 -23.23 37.80
N GLU A 118 24.31 -24.23 36.93
CA GLU A 118 25.38 -25.21 37.08
C GLU A 118 26.68 -24.43 36.95
N GLU A 119 27.14 -23.89 38.08
CA GLU A 119 28.55 -23.57 38.27
C GLU A 119 29.30 -24.88 38.04
N ASP A 120 29.75 -25.10 36.80
CA ASP A 120 30.79 -26.06 36.48
C ASP A 120 32.04 -25.67 37.26
N ILE A 121 32.12 -26.16 38.49
CA ILE A 121 33.30 -26.19 39.34
C ILE A 121 34.33 -27.11 38.68
N TRP A 122 35.15 -26.53 37.81
CA TRP A 122 36.34 -27.18 37.25
C TRP A 122 37.37 -27.43 38.38
N TYR A 123 37.58 -28.70 38.74
CA TYR A 123 38.77 -29.20 39.46
C TYR A 123 39.64 -30.05 38.54
#